data_AF-A0A7S0K532-F1
#
_entry.id   AF-A0A7S0K532-F1
#
_cell.length_a   1.000
_cell.length_b   1.000
_cell.length_c   1.000
_cell.angle_alpha   90.00
_cell.angle_beta   90.00
_cell.angle_gamma   90.00
#
_symmetry.space_group_name_H-M   'P 1'
#
loop_
_entity.id
_entity.type
_entity.pdbx_description
1 polymer ?
#
loop_
_entity_poly.entity_id
_entity_poly.type
_entity_poly.pdbx_seq_one_letter_code
_entity_poly.pdbx_strand_id
1 'polypeptide(L)'
;GRSQAASMSIPLTTRGRGGDWMPDESASACTQCGAPFGWFRRRHHCRFCGRIFCNACSSHRFDGSKYGLGTRDRVCDGCFAIETSLETRAIGRGSKPGSQAAAAASRSAQ
;
A
#
# COMPACT_ATOMS: atom_id res chain seq x y z
N GLY A 1 -31.21 17.33 12.87
CA GLY A 1 -30.08 16.39 12.80
C GLY A 1 -29.99 15.83 11.40
N ARG A 2 -28.87 16.01 10.71
CA ARG A 2 -28.61 15.36 9.41
C ARG A 2 -27.20 14.77 9.47
N SER A 3 -27.08 13.59 10.06
CA SER A 3 -25.85 12.81 9.96
C SER A 3 -25.97 11.93 8.73
N GLN A 4 -25.55 12.44 7.58
CA GLN A 4 -25.32 11.60 6.41
C GLN A 4 -23.97 10.90 6.62
N ALA A 5 -24.03 9.62 6.98
CA ALA A 5 -22.88 8.73 6.85
C ALA A 5 -22.63 8.55 5.35
N ALA A 6 -21.69 9.32 4.80
CA ALA A 6 -21.22 9.13 3.45
C ALA A 6 -20.56 7.75 3.37
N SER A 7 -21.21 6.85 2.64
CA SER A 7 -20.65 5.61 2.12
C SER A 7 -19.29 5.88 1.47
N MET A 8 -18.21 5.52 2.16
CA MET A 8 -16.83 5.71 1.71
C MET A 8 -16.45 4.71 0.60
N SER A 9 -17.09 4.81 -0.55
CA SER A 9 -16.56 4.30 -1.80
C SER A 9 -15.67 5.37 -2.41
N ILE A 10 -14.42 5.46 -1.94
CA ILE A 10 -13.41 6.36 -2.51
C ILE A 10 -13.18 5.94 -3.98
N PRO A 11 -13.49 6.79 -4.97
CA PRO A 11 -13.36 6.43 -6.37
C PRO A 11 -11.88 6.22 -6.73
N LEU A 12 -11.62 5.23 -7.59
CA LEU A 12 -10.28 4.84 -8.04
C LEU A 12 -9.46 6.00 -8.64
N THR A 13 -10.12 7.10 -9.02
CA THR A 13 -9.58 8.26 -9.72
C THR A 13 -8.97 9.35 -8.82
N THR A 14 -9.14 9.30 -7.49
CA THR A 14 -8.47 10.28 -6.59
C THR A 14 -7.07 9.85 -6.16
N ARG A 15 -6.65 8.63 -6.51
CA ARG A 15 -5.34 8.09 -6.10
C ARG A 15 -4.26 8.58 -7.07
N GLY A 16 -3.46 9.53 -6.62
CA GLY A 16 -2.31 10.04 -7.36
C GLY A 16 -2.11 11.56 -7.36
N ARG A 17 -2.88 12.36 -6.60
CA ARG A 17 -2.58 13.80 -6.44
C ARG A 17 -2.71 14.29 -5.01
N GLY A 18 -1.59 14.33 -4.30
CA GLY A 18 -1.17 15.38 -3.35
C GLY A 18 -2.02 15.74 -2.12
N GLY A 19 -3.30 15.33 -2.02
CA GLY A 19 -4.22 15.82 -0.99
C GLY A 19 -4.43 14.89 0.20
N ASP A 20 -4.27 13.57 0.03
CA ASP A 20 -4.68 12.58 1.03
C ASP A 20 -3.50 11.96 1.81
N TRP A 21 -2.34 12.65 1.86
CA TRP A 21 -1.22 12.18 2.66
C TRP A 21 -1.54 12.33 4.14
N MET A 22 -1.77 11.20 4.81
CA MET A 22 -2.16 11.17 6.21
C MET A 22 -1.00 11.65 7.10
N PRO A 23 -1.21 12.67 7.94
CA PRO A 23 -0.22 13.09 8.93
C PRO A 23 0.09 11.96 9.90
N ASP A 24 1.34 11.88 10.33
CA ASP A 24 1.84 10.78 11.12
C ASP A 24 1.17 10.69 12.50
N GLU A 25 0.82 11.84 13.05
CA GLU A 25 0.15 12.03 14.35
C GLU A 25 -1.30 11.56 14.35
N SER A 26 -1.92 11.49 13.16
CA SER A 26 -3.32 11.08 13.03
C SER A 26 -3.52 9.56 13.07
N ALA A 27 -2.45 8.77 12.93
CA ALA A 27 -2.51 7.31 12.93
C ALA A 27 -1.94 6.72 14.23
N SER A 28 -2.83 6.34 15.14
CA SER A 28 -2.49 5.58 16.36
C SER A 28 -2.34 4.08 16.10
N ALA A 29 -2.88 3.57 15.01
CA ALA A 29 -2.87 2.16 14.64
C ALA A 29 -2.77 1.94 13.13
N CYS A 30 -2.33 0.75 12.73
CA CYS A 30 -2.27 0.35 11.33
C CYS A 30 -3.66 0.43 10.68
N THR A 31 -3.77 1.15 9.56
CA THR A 31 -5.05 1.33 8.85
C THR A 31 -5.68 0.01 8.38
N GLN A 32 -4.89 -1.04 8.17
CA GLN A 32 -5.39 -2.33 7.69
C GLN A 32 -5.67 -3.31 8.82
N CYS A 33 -4.69 -3.57 9.70
CA CYS A 33 -4.82 -4.60 10.73
C CYS A 33 -5.24 -4.06 12.11
N GLY A 34 -5.38 -2.74 12.28
CA GLY A 34 -5.76 -2.12 13.55
C GLY A 34 -4.72 -2.24 14.67
N ALA A 35 -3.57 -2.88 14.42
CA ALA A 35 -2.55 -3.03 15.45
C ALA A 35 -1.93 -1.67 15.81
N PRO A 36 -1.82 -1.33 17.12
CA PRO A 36 -1.34 -0.03 17.55
C PRO A 36 0.12 0.17 17.16
N PHE A 37 0.46 1.40 16.79
CA PHE A 37 1.84 1.80 16.58
C PHE A 37 2.54 2.02 17.92
N GLY A 38 3.86 1.84 17.91
CA GLY A 38 4.68 1.99 19.10
C GLY A 38 6.16 1.85 18.74
N TRP A 39 6.99 1.49 19.71
CA TRP A 39 8.43 1.41 19.49
C TRP A 39 8.84 0.33 18.48
N PHE A 40 8.15 -0.81 18.50
CA PHE A 40 8.44 -1.97 17.64
C PHE A 40 7.65 -1.97 16.33
N ARG A 41 6.50 -1.30 16.28
CA ARG A 41 5.66 -1.19 15.08
C ARG A 41 5.72 0.25 14.58
N ARG A 42 6.58 0.47 13.57
CA ARG A 42 6.76 1.77 12.93
C ARG A 42 5.65 2.06 11.91
N ARG A 43 5.44 3.35 11.66
CA ARG A 43 4.47 3.89 10.69
C ARG A 43 5.10 3.89 9.30
N HIS A 44 4.33 3.47 8.29
CA HIS A 44 4.73 3.48 6.90
C HIS A 44 3.59 3.94 6.01
N HIS A 45 3.82 4.94 5.18
CA HIS A 45 2.81 5.39 4.23
C HIS A 45 2.77 4.51 2.99
N CYS A 46 1.55 4.28 2.50
CA CYS A 46 1.32 3.83 1.13
C CYS A 46 1.48 5.03 0.19
N ARG A 47 2.44 4.98 -0.74
CA ARG A 47 2.67 6.10 -1.67
C ARG A 47 1.53 6.30 -2.67
N PHE A 48 0.69 5.29 -2.85
CA PHE A 48 -0.47 5.35 -3.75
C PHE A 48 -1.73 5.93 -3.09
N CYS A 49 -2.04 5.56 -1.85
CA CYS A 49 -3.27 6.03 -1.17
C CYS A 49 -3.04 6.95 0.03
N GLY A 50 -1.80 7.27 0.38
CA GLY A 50 -1.44 8.24 1.43
C GLY A 50 -1.69 7.82 2.87
N ARG A 51 -2.37 6.68 3.12
CA ARG A 51 -2.68 6.17 4.47
C ARG A 51 -1.49 5.47 5.13
N ILE A 52 -1.55 5.29 6.46
CA ILE A 52 -0.45 4.76 7.28
C ILE A 52 -0.68 3.30 7.70
N PHE A 53 0.33 2.46 7.50
CA PHE A 53 0.31 1.02 7.69
C PHE A 53 1.54 0.55 8.48
N CYS A 54 1.48 -0.67 9.02
CA CYS A 54 2.66 -1.35 9.54
C CYS A 54 3.46 -2.03 8.42
N ASN A 55 4.68 -2.48 8.71
CA ASN A 55 5.54 -3.09 7.69
C ASN A 55 4.90 -4.31 7.03
N ALA A 56 4.19 -5.13 7.82
CA ALA A 56 3.51 -6.33 7.32
C ALA A 56 2.35 -6.04 6.36
N CYS A 57 1.62 -4.92 6.55
CA CYS A 57 0.49 -4.53 5.70
C CYS A 57 0.90 -3.60 4.54
N SER A 58 2.20 -3.37 4.38
CA SER A 58 2.76 -2.51 3.34
C SER A 58 4.09 -3.03 2.81
N SER A 59 4.26 -4.36 2.79
CA SER A 59 5.51 -4.99 2.35
C SER A 59 5.70 -4.94 0.83
N HIS A 60 4.66 -4.60 0.08
CA HIS A 60 4.68 -4.59 -1.37
C HIS A 60 5.25 -3.29 -1.95
N ARG A 61 5.78 -3.41 -3.17
CA ARG A 61 6.20 -2.30 -4.02
C ARG A 61 5.74 -2.59 -5.44
N PHE A 62 5.30 -1.57 -6.17
CA PHE A 62 4.99 -1.70 -7.59
C PHE A 62 5.49 -0.48 -8.38
N ASP A 63 5.54 -0.63 -9.70
CA ASP A 63 5.91 0.45 -10.60
C ASP A 63 4.74 1.42 -10.78
N GLY A 64 4.77 2.52 -10.01
CA GLY A 64 3.75 3.54 -10.06
C GLY A 64 3.95 4.59 -11.15
N SER A 65 4.83 4.39 -12.13
CA SER A 65 5.16 5.39 -13.16
C SER A 65 3.93 5.87 -13.92
N LYS A 66 2.97 4.98 -14.22
CA LYS A 66 1.69 5.36 -14.87
C LYS A 66 0.78 6.25 -14.02
N TYR A 67 1.08 6.37 -12.72
CA TYR A 67 0.37 7.20 -11.75
C TYR A 67 1.21 8.42 -11.31
N GLY A 68 2.35 8.68 -11.96
CA GLY A 68 3.27 9.75 -11.55
C GLY A 68 4.01 9.47 -10.24
N LEU A 69 4.09 8.20 -9.84
CA LEU A 69 4.85 7.74 -8.67
C LEU A 69 6.17 7.09 -9.10
N GLY A 70 7.03 6.78 -8.13
CA GLY A 70 8.29 6.08 -8.39
C GLY A 70 8.10 4.62 -8.79
N THR A 71 9.13 4.06 -9.44
CA THR A 71 9.12 2.69 -9.99
C THR A 71 9.19 1.58 -8.93
N ARG A 72 9.45 1.92 -7.65
CA ARG A 72 9.54 0.96 -6.54
C ARG A 72 8.92 1.51 -5.25
N ASP A 73 7.86 2.28 -5.38
CA ASP A 73 7.23 2.90 -4.22
C ASP A 73 6.52 1.87 -3.33
N ARG A 74 6.63 2.07 -2.01
CA ARG A 74 5.97 1.22 -1.01
C ARG A 74 4.47 1.44 -1.08
N VAL A 75 3.71 0.35 -1.11
CA VAL A 75 2.26 0.39 -1.09
C VAL A 75 1.66 -0.60 -0.10
N CYS A 76 0.44 -0.33 0.35
CA CYS A 76 -0.31 -1.29 1.16
C CYS A 76 -0.86 -2.44 0.32
N ASP A 77 -1.19 -3.55 0.99
CA ASP A 77 -1.67 -4.77 0.36
C ASP A 77 -2.92 -4.50 -0.49
N GLY A 78 -3.84 -3.65 -0.01
CA GLY A 78 -5.03 -3.28 -0.77
C GLY A 78 -4.72 -2.53 -2.07
N CYS A 79 -3.73 -1.63 -2.06
CA CYS A 79 -3.33 -0.92 -3.28
C CYS A 79 -2.58 -1.84 -4.25
N PHE A 80 -1.75 -2.74 -3.72
CA PHE A 80 -1.08 -3.75 -4.51
C PHE A 80 -2.07 -4.70 -5.19
N ALA A 81 -3.09 -5.19 -4.46
CA ALA A 81 -4.10 -6.07 -5.01
C ALA A 81 -4.93 -5.40 -6.12
N ILE A 82 -5.29 -4.11 -5.96
CA ILE A 82 -5.97 -3.34 -7.00
C ILE A 82 -5.12 -3.30 -8.26
N GLU A 83 -3.85 -2.94 -8.12
CA GLU A 83 -2.92 -2.83 -9.24
C GLU A 83 -2.79 -4.15 -10.00
N THR A 84 -2.46 -5.23 -9.30
CA THR A 84 -2.33 -6.56 -9.91
C THR A 84 -3.64 -7.04 -10.53
N SER A 85 -4.79 -6.71 -9.94
CA SER A 85 -6.09 -7.06 -10.51
C SER A 85 -6.41 -6.29 -11.79
N LEU A 86 -6.02 -5.01 -11.89
CA LEU A 86 -6.17 -4.20 -13.10
C LEU A 86 -5.23 -4.67 -14.20
N GLU A 87 -3.99 -5.01 -13.87
CA GLU A 87 -3.05 -5.64 -14.79
C GLU A 87 -3.59 -6.97 -15.29
N THR A 88 -4.08 -7.84 -14.41
CA THR A 88 -4.66 -9.14 -14.81
C THR A 88 -5.87 -8.97 -15.73
N ARG A 89 -6.71 -7.96 -15.50
CA ARG A 89 -7.86 -7.65 -16.37
C ARG A 89 -7.45 -7.03 -17.72
N ALA A 90 -6.36 -6.27 -17.76
CA ALA A 90 -5.80 -5.75 -19.00
C ALA A 90 -5.07 -6.86 -19.80
N ILE A 91 -4.50 -7.85 -19.10
CA ILE A 91 -3.69 -8.94 -19.63
C ILE A 91 -4.55 -10.21 -19.76
N GLY A 92 -5.65 -10.14 -20.51
CA GLY A 92 -6.37 -11.31 -21.03
C GLY A 92 -5.56 -12.19 -22.00
N ARG A 93 -4.21 -12.16 -21.92
CA ARG A 93 -3.25 -13.07 -22.56
C ARG A 93 -2.12 -13.28 -21.56
N GLY A 94 -2.17 -14.43 -20.89
CA GLY A 94 -1.51 -14.70 -19.61
C GLY A 94 -0.06 -14.26 -19.45
N SER A 95 0.28 -13.83 -18.24
CA SER A 95 1.63 -13.85 -17.68
C SER A 95 1.49 -13.97 -16.18
N LYS A 96 2.05 -15.04 -15.61
CA LYS A 96 1.99 -15.33 -14.16
C LYS A 96 2.66 -14.19 -13.38
N PRO A 97 2.13 -13.78 -12.22
CA PRO A 97 2.85 -12.87 -11.34
C PRO A 97 4.11 -13.55 -10.82
N GLY A 98 5.26 -12.96 -11.13
CA GLY A 98 6.56 -13.37 -10.61
C GLY A 98 6.63 -13.14 -9.10
N SER A 99 6.70 -14.23 -8.35
CA SER A 99 6.96 -14.26 -6.92
C SER A 99 8.32 -13.64 -6.61
N GLN A 100 8.36 -12.39 -6.15
CA GLN A 100 9.52 -11.89 -5.41
C GLN A 100 9.44 -12.46 -3.98
N ALA A 101 10.00 -13.65 -3.79
CA ALA A 101 10.25 -14.23 -2.49
C ALA A 101 11.73 -14.04 -2.11
N ALA A 102 11.93 -13.25 -1.06
CA ALA A 102 12.98 -13.31 -0.05
C ALA A 102 14.46 -13.35 -0.51
N ALA A 103 15.08 -12.18 -0.49
CA ALA A 103 16.47 -12.08 -0.04
C ALA A 103 16.49 -12.26 1.49
N ALA A 104 16.99 -13.40 1.97
CA ALA A 104 17.43 -13.57 3.35
C ALA A 104 18.93 -13.91 3.32
N ALA A 105 19.73 -12.93 3.72
CA ALA A 105 21.13 -13.13 4.03
C ALA A 105 21.25 -13.84 5.39
N SER A 106 22.15 -14.81 5.47
CA SER A 106 22.77 -15.20 6.73
C SER A 106 24.22 -15.59 6.44
N ARG A 107 25.13 -14.71 6.86
CA ARG A 107 26.56 -15.01 7.05
C ARG A 107 26.69 -15.89 8.29
N SER A 108 27.55 -16.90 8.26
CA SER A 108 28.58 -17.19 9.28
C SER A 108 29.18 -18.59 9.14
N ALA A 109 30.51 -18.64 9.36
CA ALA A 109 31.30 -19.72 9.95
C ALA A 109 31.62 -20.99 9.11
N GLN A 110 32.77 -20.97 8.44
CA GLN A 110 34.02 -21.55 8.96
C GLN A 110 35.22 -21.05 8.14
#